data_AF-A0A6V7QTB5-F1
#
_entry.id   AF-A0A6V7QTB5-F1
#
_cell.length_a   1.000
_cell.length_b   1.000
_cell.length_c   1.000
_cell.angle_alpha   90.00
_cell.angle_beta   90.00
_cell.angle_gamma   90.00
#
_symmetry.space_group_name_H-M   'P 1'
#
loop_
_entity.id
_entity.type
_entity.pdbx_description
1 polymer ?
#
loop_
_entity_poly.entity_id
_entity_poly.type
_entity_poly.pdbx_seq_one_letter_code
_entity_poly.pdbx_strand_id
1 'polypeptide(L)'
;MDWGNVTTEDLVDALRECNLYYYRTNYFIMIMFILGLGFLRKPLAIVAAILTGLTIAFLNDSFAVAFNEKVTRTVRQFSPHLAAKLRPPMAPVIRGRPTAKRAIHICGRPRWVFVLIFSAASCILWLTSCNLLTVLWATLIGLLVTLLHASFRTPNLKARLNTFREEFRAVWRNYSEL
;
A
#
# COMPACT_ATOMS: atom_id res chain seq x y z
N MET A 1 -25.24 23.94 20.51
CA MET A 1 -24.52 22.81 21.13
C MET A 1 -24.77 22.92 22.61
N ASP A 2 -25.28 21.86 23.22
CA ASP A 2 -25.61 21.83 24.64
C ASP A 2 -24.33 21.46 25.42
N TRP A 3 -23.62 22.47 25.92
CA TRP A 3 -22.29 22.33 26.51
C TRP A 3 -22.29 21.64 27.88
N GLY A 4 -23.47 21.43 28.48
CA GLY A 4 -23.61 20.89 29.84
C GLY A 4 -23.37 19.39 29.99
N ASN A 5 -23.35 18.62 28.90
CA ASN A 5 -23.22 17.16 28.90
C ASN A 5 -21.97 16.65 28.18
N VAL A 6 -21.04 17.53 27.83
CA VAL A 6 -19.81 17.14 27.11
C VAL A 6 -18.85 16.51 28.12
N THR A 7 -18.54 15.22 27.92
CA THR A 7 -17.57 14.52 28.75
C THR A 7 -16.14 14.75 28.30
N THR A 8 -15.16 14.46 29.15
CA THR A 8 -13.74 14.54 28.78
C THR A 8 -13.36 13.56 27.67
N GLU A 9 -14.07 12.44 27.56
CA GLU A 9 -13.89 11.44 26.50
C GLU A 9 -14.33 12.01 25.14
N ASP A 10 -15.49 12.69 25.10
CA ASP A 10 -16.00 13.34 23.88
C ASP A 10 -15.02 14.41 23.34
N LEU A 11 -14.38 15.15 24.25
CA LEU A 11 -13.37 16.15 23.87
C LEU A 11 -12.12 15.51 23.27
N VAL A 12 -11.64 14.41 23.85
CA VAL A 12 -10.45 13.70 23.38
C VAL A 12 -10.71 13.08 22.00
N ASP A 13 -11.89 12.49 21.79
CA ASP A 13 -12.25 11.90 20.50
C ASP A 13 -12.39 12.95 19.39
N ALA A 14 -13.03 14.08 19.68
CA ALA A 14 -13.13 15.20 18.74
C ALA A 14 -11.75 15.79 18.38
N LEU A 15 -10.86 15.93 19.37
CA LEU A 15 -9.47 16.37 19.17
C LEU A 15 -8.68 15.41 18.29
N ARG A 16 -8.79 14.11 18.57
CA ARG A 16 -8.13 13.05 17.81
C ARG A 16 -8.57 13.06 16.35
N GLU A 17 -9.87 13.14 16.08
CA GLU A 17 -10.41 13.18 14.71
C GLU A 17 -9.93 14.40 13.95
N CYS A 18 -9.97 15.59 14.58
CA CYS A 18 -9.48 16.83 14.00
C CYS A 18 -7.97 16.74 13.64
N ASN A 19 -7.16 16.24 14.56
CA ASN A 19 -5.72 16.10 14.35
C ASN A 19 -5.41 15.09 13.23
N LEU A 20 -6.06 13.92 13.21
CA LEU A 20 -5.92 12.93 12.14
C LEU A 20 -6.30 13.49 10.77
N TYR A 21 -7.34 14.33 10.71
CA TYR A 21 -7.77 14.98 9.48
C TYR A 21 -6.72 15.96 8.94
N TYR A 22 -6.22 16.88 9.78
CA TYR A 22 -5.26 17.90 9.34
C TYR A 22 -3.84 17.37 9.13
N TYR A 23 -3.43 16.33 9.85
CA TYR A 23 -2.06 15.79 9.82
C TYR A 23 -1.96 14.42 9.17
N ARG A 24 -2.96 14.01 8.40
CA ARG A 24 -3.01 12.71 7.71
C ARG A 24 -1.68 12.33 7.05
N THR A 25 -1.08 13.24 6.28
CA THR A 25 0.21 13.01 5.59
C THR A 25 1.38 12.87 6.56
N ASN A 26 1.42 13.67 7.63
CA ASN A 26 2.49 13.58 8.63
C ASN A 26 2.42 12.27 9.40
N TYR A 27 1.22 11.81 9.78
CA TYR A 27 1.04 10.51 10.41
C TYR A 27 1.39 9.37 9.46
N PHE A 28 1.04 9.49 8.18
CA PHE A 28 1.45 8.53 7.17
C PHE A 28 2.98 8.44 7.04
N ILE A 29 3.68 9.57 6.99
CA ILE A 29 5.16 9.61 6.95
C ILE A 29 5.74 9.00 8.23
N MET A 30 5.17 9.29 9.39
CA MET A 30 5.65 8.76 10.66
C MET A 30 5.51 7.22 10.74
N ILE A 31 4.37 6.68 10.28
CA ILE A 31 4.15 5.23 10.17
C ILE A 31 5.15 4.62 9.19
N MET A 32 5.31 5.20 8.00
CA MET A 32 6.29 4.72 7.01
C MET A 32 7.72 4.75 7.55
N PHE A 33 8.08 5.75 8.34
CA PHE A 33 9.40 5.89 8.95
C PHE A 33 9.65 4.82 10.03
N ILE A 34 8.69 4.59 10.93
CA ILE A 34 8.79 3.54 11.96
C ILE A 34 8.87 2.15 11.32
N LEU A 35 8.06 1.89 10.30
CA LEU A 35 8.13 0.66 9.52
C LEU A 35 9.48 0.52 8.82
N GLY A 36 9.94 1.57 8.15
CA GLY A 36 11.24 1.60 7.47
C GLY A 36 12.41 1.28 8.41
N LEU A 37 12.44 1.87 9.62
CA LEU A 37 13.44 1.55 10.63
C LEU A 37 13.34 0.10 11.13
N GLY A 38 12.13 -0.44 11.27
CA GLY A 38 11.90 -1.84 11.60
C GLY A 38 12.50 -2.79 10.55
N PHE A 39 12.32 -2.47 9.27
CA PHE A 39 12.89 -3.23 8.14
C PHE A 39 14.41 -3.05 8.02
N LEU A 40 14.94 -1.84 8.23
CA LEU A 40 16.39 -1.56 8.15
C LEU A 40 17.22 -2.35 9.18
N ARG A 41 16.64 -2.67 10.34
CA ARG A 41 17.30 -3.51 11.35
C ARG A 41 17.54 -4.95 10.90
N LYS A 42 16.86 -5.43 9.86
CA LYS A 42 16.92 -6.83 9.40
C LYS A 42 16.89 -6.89 7.87
N PRO A 43 18.05 -6.99 7.18
CA PRO A 43 18.12 -6.95 5.71
C PRO A 43 17.33 -8.08 5.03
N LEU A 44 17.18 -9.23 5.70
CA LEU A 44 16.38 -10.35 5.22
C LEU A 44 14.88 -10.02 5.09
N ALA A 45 14.34 -9.15 5.95
CA ALA A 45 12.94 -8.73 5.89
C ALA A 45 12.67 -7.85 4.65
N ILE A 46 13.65 -7.05 4.23
CA ILE A 46 13.57 -6.23 3.02
C ILE A 46 13.48 -7.14 1.79
N VAL A 47 14.33 -8.17 1.71
CA VAL A 47 14.32 -9.14 0.61
C VAL A 47 12.98 -9.89 0.58
N ALA A 48 12.48 -10.34 1.73
CA ALA A 48 11.18 -11.00 1.82
C ALA A 48 10.02 -10.11 1.35
N ALA A 49 10.04 -8.82 1.72
CA ALA A 49 9.04 -7.82 1.33
C ALA A 49 9.10 -7.45 -0.17
N ILE A 50 10.30 -7.39 -0.76
CA ILE A 50 10.44 -7.22 -2.21
C ILE A 50 9.86 -8.45 -2.93
N LEU A 51 10.10 -9.64 -2.40
CA LEU A 51 9.62 -10.89 -2.99
C LEU A 51 8.10 -11.06 -2.91
N THR A 52 7.48 -10.65 -1.78
CA THR A 52 6.01 -10.57 -1.69
C THR A 52 5.47 -9.53 -2.67
N GLY A 53 6.10 -8.35 -2.76
CA GLY A 53 5.72 -7.31 -3.71
C GLY A 53 5.77 -7.78 -5.16
N LEU A 54 6.83 -8.50 -5.55
CA LEU A 54 6.96 -9.11 -6.87
C LEU A 54 5.89 -10.18 -7.11
N THR A 55 5.58 -11.00 -6.10
CA THR A 55 4.49 -11.98 -6.19
C THR A 55 3.15 -11.31 -6.50
N ILE A 56 2.83 -10.22 -5.78
CA ILE A 56 1.61 -9.43 -5.99
C ILE A 56 1.63 -8.78 -7.38
N ALA A 57 2.77 -8.24 -7.81
CA ALA A 57 2.91 -7.65 -9.14
C ALA A 57 2.65 -8.69 -10.25
N PHE A 58 3.09 -9.95 -10.08
CA PHE A 58 2.80 -11.03 -11.04
C PHE A 58 1.34 -11.47 -11.09
N LEU A 59 0.53 -11.15 -10.07
CA LEU A 59 -0.92 -11.33 -10.11
C LEU A 59 -1.60 -10.26 -10.99
N ASN A 60 -0.92 -9.15 -11.27
CA ASN A 60 -1.41 -8.11 -12.18
C ASN A 60 -1.06 -8.46 -13.64
N ASP A 61 -2.09 -8.58 -14.46
CA ASP A 61 -1.99 -8.94 -15.88
C ASP A 61 -1.11 -7.97 -16.67
N SER A 62 -1.24 -6.65 -16.42
CA SER A 62 -0.47 -5.61 -17.12
C SER A 62 1.03 -5.73 -16.82
N PHE A 63 1.36 -6.00 -15.56
CA PHE A 63 2.76 -6.15 -15.15
C PHE A 63 3.36 -7.45 -15.70
N ALA A 64 2.63 -8.56 -15.63
CA ALA A 64 3.08 -9.85 -16.15
C ALA A 64 3.40 -9.81 -17.65
N VAL A 65 2.58 -9.12 -18.45
CA VAL A 65 2.79 -8.95 -19.89
C VAL A 65 4.02 -8.06 -20.16
N ALA A 66 4.11 -6.90 -19.50
CA ALA A 66 5.24 -5.98 -19.68
C ALA A 66 6.57 -6.61 -19.26
N PHE A 67 6.58 -7.35 -18.14
CA PHE A 67 7.75 -8.09 -17.67
C PHE A 67 8.18 -9.16 -18.68
N ASN A 68 7.25 -9.98 -19.16
CA ASN A 68 7.55 -11.00 -20.16
C ASN A 68 8.12 -10.40 -21.45
N GLU A 69 7.56 -9.29 -21.91
CA GLU A 69 8.06 -8.59 -23.10
C GLU A 69 9.47 -8.05 -22.89
N LYS A 70 9.73 -7.41 -21.74
CA LYS A 70 11.06 -6.88 -21.41
C LYS A 70 12.09 -8.00 -21.31
N VAL A 71 11.79 -9.07 -20.57
CA VAL A 71 12.67 -10.24 -20.45
C VAL A 71 12.93 -10.86 -21.81
N THR A 72 11.90 -11.07 -22.62
CA THR A 72 12.06 -11.65 -23.97
C THR A 72 12.93 -10.75 -24.86
N ARG A 73 12.76 -9.43 -24.82
CA ARG A 73 13.60 -8.48 -25.57
C ARG A 73 15.06 -8.53 -25.11
N THR A 74 15.31 -8.57 -23.80
CA THR A 74 16.66 -8.70 -23.25
C THR A 74 17.30 -10.03 -23.62
N VAL A 75 16.58 -11.15 -23.50
CA VAL A 75 17.10 -12.47 -23.90
C VAL A 75 17.40 -12.51 -25.39
N ARG A 76 16.60 -11.86 -26.25
CA ARG A 76 16.90 -11.74 -27.69
C ARG A 76 18.23 -11.03 -27.95
N GLN A 77 18.61 -10.05 -27.14
CA GLN A 77 19.88 -9.34 -27.28
C GLN A 77 21.08 -10.21 -26.88
N PHE A 78 20.93 -11.09 -25.88
CA PHE A 78 22.00 -11.98 -25.44
C PHE A 78 22.10 -13.29 -26.24
N SER A 79 20.96 -13.90 -26.57
CA SER A 79 20.91 -15.17 -27.30
C SER A 79 19.58 -15.31 -28.06
N PRO A 80 19.58 -15.18 -29.40
CA PRO A 80 18.38 -15.34 -30.20
C PRO A 80 17.81 -16.75 -30.13
N HIS A 81 18.65 -17.77 -29.91
CA HIS A 81 18.23 -19.16 -29.79
C HIS A 81 17.46 -19.45 -28.49
N LEU A 82 17.88 -18.85 -27.36
CA LEU A 82 17.14 -18.96 -26.09
C LEU A 82 15.78 -18.25 -26.17
N ALA A 83 15.72 -17.09 -26.84
CA ALA A 83 14.48 -16.38 -27.06
C ALA A 83 13.46 -17.16 -27.91
N ALA A 84 13.92 -18.01 -28.82
CA ALA A 84 13.05 -18.90 -29.59
C ALA A 84 12.40 -19.98 -28.70
N LYS A 85 13.14 -20.52 -27.73
CA LYS A 85 12.64 -21.50 -26.74
C LYS A 85 11.65 -20.91 -25.73
N LEU A 86 11.72 -19.61 -25.49
CA LEU A 86 10.85 -18.88 -24.55
C LEU A 86 9.50 -18.46 -25.15
N ARG A 87 9.25 -18.73 -26.44
CA ARG A 87 7.99 -18.36 -27.09
C ARG A 87 6.83 -19.13 -26.45
N PRO A 88 5.70 -18.46 -26.15
CA PRO A 88 4.50 -19.16 -25.71
C PRO A 88 3.99 -20.10 -26.82
N PRO A 89 3.40 -21.25 -26.47
CA PRO A 89 2.81 -22.16 -27.45
C PRO A 89 1.79 -21.38 -28.28
N MET A 90 2.00 -21.31 -29.59
CA MET A 90 1.10 -20.62 -30.50
C MET A 90 -0.17 -21.44 -30.62
N ALA A 91 -1.25 -20.99 -29.98
CA ALA A 91 -2.58 -21.47 -30.34
C ALA A 91 -2.86 -20.95 -31.77
N PRO A 92 -3.26 -21.82 -32.72
CA PRO A 92 -3.58 -21.38 -34.07
C PRO A 92 -4.69 -20.33 -34.01
N VAL A 93 -4.42 -19.16 -34.59
CA VAL A 93 -5.40 -18.06 -34.65
C VAL A 93 -6.47 -18.45 -35.67
N ILE A 94 -7.56 -19.02 -35.18
CA ILE A 94 -8.76 -19.25 -35.99
C ILE A 94 -9.47 -17.90 -36.12
N ARG A 95 -9.41 -17.32 -37.33
CA ARG A 95 -10.04 -16.05 -37.69
C ARG A 95 -11.55 -16.15 -37.41
N GLY A 96 -12.08 -15.30 -36.53
CA GLY A 96 -13.52 -15.19 -36.24
C GLY A 96 -14.01 -15.78 -34.91
N ARG A 97 -13.16 -16.46 -34.12
CA ARG A 97 -13.55 -16.93 -32.78
C ARG A 97 -13.15 -15.90 -31.70
N PRO A 98 -14.07 -15.42 -30.83
CA PRO A 98 -13.68 -14.64 -29.67
C PRO A 98 -12.75 -15.49 -28.82
N THR A 99 -11.55 -14.98 -28.58
CA THR A 99 -10.51 -15.75 -27.88
C THR A 99 -10.94 -15.90 -26.42
N ALA A 100 -11.18 -17.14 -25.98
CA ALA A 100 -11.34 -17.43 -24.56
C ALA A 100 -10.10 -16.89 -23.83
N LYS A 101 -10.32 -16.11 -22.75
CA LYS A 101 -9.33 -15.38 -21.94
C LYS A 101 -7.90 -15.89 -22.18
N ARG A 102 -7.11 -15.11 -22.92
CA ARG A 102 -5.73 -15.44 -23.30
C ARG A 102 -4.93 -15.76 -22.03
N ALA A 103 -4.58 -17.02 -21.82
CA ALA A 103 -3.75 -17.42 -20.69
C ALA A 103 -2.40 -16.70 -20.78
N ILE A 104 -2.06 -15.92 -19.76
CA ILE A 104 -0.84 -15.13 -19.71
C ILE A 104 0.32 -16.05 -19.35
N HIS A 105 1.27 -16.16 -20.28
CA HIS A 105 2.48 -16.95 -20.12
C HIS A 105 3.67 -16.00 -19.94
N ILE A 106 4.50 -16.32 -18.95
CA ILE A 106 5.78 -15.66 -18.71
C ILE A 106 6.84 -16.67 -19.14
N CYS A 107 7.69 -16.33 -20.10
CA CYS A 107 8.79 -17.20 -20.55
C CYS A 107 8.32 -18.62 -20.98
N GLY A 108 7.12 -18.75 -21.57
CA GLY A 108 6.54 -20.03 -21.99
C GLY A 108 5.92 -20.88 -20.87
N ARG A 109 5.98 -20.45 -19.60
CA ARG A 109 5.31 -21.10 -18.45
C ARG A 109 4.08 -20.30 -18.01
N PRO A 110 3.07 -20.94 -17.41
CA PRO A 110 1.92 -20.22 -16.88
C PRO A 110 2.34 -19.33 -15.69
N ARG A 111 1.73 -18.14 -15.58
CA ARG A 111 2.02 -17.14 -14.53
C ARG A 111 2.05 -17.72 -13.11
N TRP A 112 1.21 -18.71 -12.83
CA TRP A 112 1.09 -19.33 -11.51
C TRP A 112 2.38 -20.01 -11.03
N VAL A 113 3.23 -20.50 -11.94
CA VAL A 113 4.52 -21.10 -11.55
C VAL A 113 5.43 -20.04 -10.92
N PHE A 114 5.50 -18.84 -11.51
CA PHE A 114 6.28 -17.74 -10.94
C PHE A 114 5.68 -17.26 -9.62
N VAL A 115 4.35 -17.09 -9.56
CA VAL A 115 3.65 -16.72 -8.32
C VAL A 115 3.93 -17.74 -7.20
N LEU A 116 3.88 -19.04 -7.50
CA LEU A 116 4.16 -20.10 -6.52
C LEU A 116 5.62 -20.11 -6.06
N ILE A 117 6.59 -19.96 -6.97
CA ILE A 117 8.00 -19.92 -6.61
C ILE A 117 8.31 -18.69 -5.74
N PHE A 118 7.87 -17.50 -6.17
CA PHE A 118 8.12 -16.27 -5.43
C PHE A 118 7.38 -16.24 -4.08
N SER A 119 6.15 -16.75 -4.02
CA SER A 119 5.41 -16.87 -2.76
C SER A 119 6.02 -17.89 -1.81
N ALA A 120 6.46 -19.06 -2.30
CA ALA A 120 7.10 -20.08 -1.47
C ALA A 120 8.43 -19.57 -0.91
N ALA A 121 9.28 -18.98 -1.75
CA ALA A 121 10.54 -18.39 -1.32
C ALA A 121 10.31 -17.25 -0.30
N SER A 122 9.29 -16.41 -0.52
CA SER A 122 8.94 -15.35 0.42
C SER A 122 8.42 -15.91 1.75
N CYS A 123 7.55 -16.93 1.70
CA CYS A 123 7.01 -17.61 2.87
C CYS A 123 8.14 -18.24 3.71
N ILE A 124 9.08 -18.94 3.07
CA ILE A 124 10.25 -19.51 3.74
C ILE A 124 11.08 -18.40 4.40
N LEU A 125 11.34 -17.29 3.70
CA LEU A 125 12.08 -16.16 4.27
C LEU A 125 11.33 -15.56 5.48
N TRP A 126 10.01 -15.42 5.43
CA TRP A 126 9.21 -14.93 6.56
C TRP A 126 9.22 -15.88 7.76
N LEU A 127 9.08 -17.19 7.51
CA LEU A 127 9.05 -18.23 8.54
C LEU A 127 10.41 -18.45 9.21
N THR A 128 11.48 -18.51 8.42
CA THR A 128 12.85 -18.74 8.92
C THR A 128 13.38 -17.59 9.77
N SER A 129 12.86 -16.39 9.58
CA SER A 129 13.45 -15.19 10.17
C SER A 129 12.69 -14.64 11.38
N CYS A 130 11.61 -15.29 11.84
CA CYS A 130 10.71 -14.83 12.92
C CYS A 130 10.24 -13.36 12.74
N ASN A 131 10.41 -12.81 11.53
CA ASN A 131 10.28 -11.38 11.26
C ASN A 131 8.82 -10.95 11.05
N LEU A 132 7.91 -11.90 10.84
CA LEU A 132 6.48 -11.61 10.74
C LEU A 132 5.98 -10.97 12.05
N LEU A 133 6.42 -11.50 13.20
CA LEU A 133 6.08 -10.96 14.51
C LEU A 133 6.68 -9.56 14.70
N THR A 134 7.92 -9.35 14.29
CA THR A 134 8.59 -8.04 14.37
C THR A 134 7.88 -6.98 13.50
N VAL A 135 7.42 -7.35 12.31
CA VAL A 135 6.65 -6.45 11.42
C VAL A 135 5.26 -6.18 11.98
N LEU A 136 4.59 -7.18 12.56
CA LEU A 136 3.31 -7.01 13.27
C LEU A 136 3.48 -6.09 14.49
N TRP A 137 4.55 -6.26 15.28
CA TRP A 137 4.85 -5.35 16.39
C TRP A 137 5.20 -3.95 15.90
N ALA A 138 5.96 -3.80 14.82
CA ALA A 138 6.30 -2.49 14.26
C ALA A 138 5.07 -1.75 13.71
N THR A 139 4.14 -2.46 13.05
CA THR A 139 2.86 -1.90 12.60
C THR A 139 1.98 -1.50 13.80
N LEU A 140 1.87 -2.37 14.81
CA LEU A 140 1.13 -2.07 16.04
C LEU A 140 1.70 -0.85 16.77
N ILE A 141 3.02 -0.79 16.96
CA ILE A 141 3.70 0.34 17.61
C ILE A 141 3.53 1.61 16.79
N GLY A 142 3.70 1.55 15.46
CA GLY A 142 3.47 2.70 14.58
C GLY A 142 2.06 3.26 14.72
N LEU A 143 1.05 2.40 14.72
CA LEU A 143 -0.35 2.78 14.92
C LEU A 143 -0.58 3.37 16.32
N LEU A 144 -0.13 2.69 17.38
CA LEU A 144 -0.28 3.17 18.76
C LEU A 144 0.39 4.53 18.97
N VAL A 145 1.61 4.74 18.47
CA VAL A 145 2.29 6.03 18.57
C VAL A 145 1.54 7.11 17.80
N THR A 146 0.98 6.83 16.61
CA THR A 146 0.15 7.82 15.91
C THR A 146 -1.13 8.17 16.65
N LEU A 147 -1.80 7.18 17.25
CA LEU A 147 -3.03 7.39 18.01
C LEU A 147 -2.75 8.20 19.28
N LEU A 148 -1.71 7.85 20.03
CA LEU A 148 -1.29 8.58 21.22
C LEU A 148 -0.86 10.00 20.85
N HIS A 149 -0.07 10.18 19.78
CA HIS A 149 0.36 11.51 19.33
C HIS A 149 -0.82 12.35 18.83
N ALA A 150 -1.82 11.75 18.18
CA ALA A 150 -3.04 12.46 17.79
C ALA A 150 -3.89 12.88 18.99
N SER A 151 -3.90 12.07 20.06
CA SER A 151 -4.69 12.33 21.28
C SER A 151 -4.06 13.39 22.18
N PHE A 152 -2.73 13.43 22.29
CA PHE A 152 -2.03 14.40 23.15
C PHE A 152 -1.74 15.75 22.51
N ARG A 153 -1.91 15.87 21.18
CA ARG A 153 -1.57 17.11 20.49
C ARG A 153 -2.69 18.14 20.64
N THR A 154 -2.34 19.32 21.11
CA THR A 154 -3.26 20.45 21.24
C THR A 154 -3.80 20.91 19.87
N PRO A 155 -5.02 21.46 19.81
CA PRO A 155 -5.69 21.77 18.56
C PRO A 155 -4.95 22.90 17.81
N ASN A 156 -4.71 22.66 16.53
CA ASN A 156 -3.87 23.52 15.68
C ASN A 156 -4.48 24.92 15.48
N LEU A 157 -3.63 25.93 15.26
CA LEU A 157 -4.04 27.29 14.89
C LEU A 157 -4.94 27.32 13.64
N LYS A 158 -4.68 26.47 12.65
CA LYS A 158 -5.48 26.28 11.43
C LYS A 158 -6.86 25.68 11.71
N ALA A 159 -6.96 24.75 12.67
CA ALA A 159 -8.24 24.24 13.13
C ALA A 159 -9.03 25.36 13.83
N ARG A 160 -8.39 26.11 14.73
CA ARG A 160 -8.97 27.28 15.40
C ARG A 160 -9.44 28.36 14.41
N LEU A 161 -8.64 28.68 13.39
CA LEU A 161 -9.00 29.61 12.32
C LEU A 161 -10.20 29.15 11.50
N ASN A 162 -10.34 27.83 11.29
CA ASN A 162 -11.51 27.29 10.60
C ASN A 162 -12.77 27.32 11.48
N THR A 163 -12.64 27.10 12.79
CA THR A 163 -13.73 27.34 13.74
C THR A 163 -14.18 28.79 13.69
N PHE A 164 -13.24 29.75 13.77
CA PHE A 164 -13.55 31.18 13.63
C PHE A 164 -14.24 31.49 12.29
N ARG A 165 -13.74 30.94 11.17
CA ARG A 165 -14.37 31.12 9.85
C ARG A 165 -15.80 30.59 9.80
N GLU A 166 -16.09 29.49 10.47
CA GLU A 166 -17.44 28.90 10.53
C GLU A 166 -18.38 29.70 11.42
N GLU A 167 -17.90 30.21 12.55
CA GLU A 167 -18.64 31.15 13.40
C GLU A 167 -18.97 32.44 12.62
N PHE A 168 -18.00 33.04 11.94
CA PHE A 168 -18.23 34.20 11.07
C PHE A 168 -19.25 33.90 9.97
N ARG A 169 -19.18 32.73 9.34
CA ARG A 169 -20.13 32.32 8.29
C ARG A 169 -21.53 32.06 8.86
N ALA A 170 -21.65 31.57 10.09
CA ALA A 170 -22.93 31.36 10.77
C ALA A 170 -23.59 32.70 11.14
N VAL A 171 -22.80 33.63 11.70
CA VAL A 171 -23.27 35.01 11.97
C VAL A 171 -23.72 35.69 10.69
N TRP A 172 -22.94 35.59 9.61
CA TRP A 172 -23.28 36.18 8.32
C TRP A 172 -24.57 35.61 7.71
N ARG A 173 -24.80 34.29 7.84
CA ARG A 173 -26.06 33.66 7.40
C ARG A 173 -27.28 34.20 8.16
N ASN A 174 -27.17 34.37 9.48
CA ASN A 174 -28.25 34.97 10.27
C ASN A 174 -28.54 36.43 9.87
N TYR A 175 -27.51 37.20 9.50
CA TYR A 175 -27.69 38.57 8.99
C TYR A 175 -28.34 38.62 7.60
N SER A 176 -28.14 37.61 6.75
CA SER A 176 -28.75 37.56 5.41
C SER A 176 -30.19 37.08 5.39
N GLU A 177 -30.67 36.46 6.47
CA GLU A 177 -32.06 35.99 6.62
C GLU A 177 -32.97 37.04 7.31
N LEU A 178 -32.40 38.16 7.79
CA LEU A 178 -33.10 39.35 8.28
C LEU A 178 -33.36 40.35 7.14
#